data_AF-A0A409YMC8-F1
#
_entry.id   AF-A0A409YMC8-F1
#
_cell.length_a   1.000
_cell.length_b   1.000
_cell.length_c   1.000
_cell.angle_alpha   90.00
_cell.angle_beta   90.00
_cell.angle_gamma   90.00
#
_symmetry.space_group_name_H-M   'P 1'
#
loop_
_entity.id
_entity.type
_entity.pdbx_description
1 polymer ?
#
loop_
_entity_poly.entity_id
_entity_poly.type
_entity_poly.pdbx_seq_one_letter_code
_entity_poly.pdbx_strand_id
1 'polypeptide(L)'
;MFPLTRYSYHTLSVFEYFVLHLSPSALQHLLDWMDPNSLVLLSRTCKTLHGAYTDYARTVWNPAKIYGRWFARPWFFRRMLRRCGGIVSGSIVFNFFDRGRRKRNVMHIFLRSAGADELCGWFSEQGYASICGGYKPNDPLWHGLHCVKAVMPQGEEERGVLATYLFEKIVVGESGILEAFVAKLVVIDVDPVQYVLFDFDYTGEMNFLTADGAVSIFPYDTFVDRISYISWNGDKKFQATQASTRKHLRRGVTTISGGVTRMRSSFKTGQRRVLDEKCWFIPFQEKLFEFPGWPDSYYGECTPPIPFEVLYLSDIKHADLFRLKIAEPYIWRALLCDGLEGGEEDDDVELQ
;
A
#
# COMPACT_ATOMS: atom_id res chain seq x y z
N MET A 1 22.37 48.20 33.37
CA MET A 1 22.71 46.97 34.13
C MET A 1 21.77 45.87 33.62
N PHE A 2 22.20 45.11 32.60
CA PHE A 2 21.41 44.02 32.03
C PHE A 2 21.80 42.70 32.70
N PRO A 3 20.84 41.80 32.97
CA PRO A 3 21.13 40.52 33.62
C PRO A 3 21.93 39.64 32.65
N LEU A 4 23.09 39.18 33.09
CA LEU A 4 23.86 38.12 32.44
C LEU A 4 23.02 36.83 32.47
N THR A 5 22.34 36.54 31.37
CA THR A 5 21.70 35.26 31.14
C THR A 5 22.76 34.16 31.17
N ARG A 6 22.71 33.32 32.21
CA ARG A 6 23.52 32.11 32.29
C ARG A 6 23.16 31.20 31.12
N TYR A 7 24.03 31.13 30.11
CA TYR A 7 23.96 30.08 29.10
C TYR A 7 24.19 28.74 29.79
N SER A 8 23.11 28.00 30.00
CA SER A 8 23.17 26.61 30.43
C SER A 8 23.84 25.81 29.31
N TYR A 9 25.09 25.40 29.52
CA TYR A 9 25.75 24.44 28.65
C TYR A 9 24.96 23.13 28.73
N HIS A 10 24.15 22.84 27.72
CA HIS A 10 23.50 21.55 27.60
C HIS A 10 24.57 20.50 27.34
N THR A 11 24.93 19.74 28.37
CA THR A 11 25.79 18.56 28.24
C THR A 11 25.01 17.50 27.47
N LEU A 12 25.50 17.15 26.27
CA LEU A 12 24.98 16.03 25.50
C LEU A 12 25.06 14.74 26.33
N SER A 13 24.07 13.87 26.20
CA SER A 13 24.17 12.53 26.76
C SER A 13 25.29 11.73 26.08
N VAL A 14 25.82 10.71 26.76
CA VAL A 14 26.83 9.79 26.19
C VAL A 14 26.34 9.17 24.87
N PHE A 15 25.04 8.84 24.80
CA PHE A 15 24.44 8.28 23.59
C PHE A 15 24.33 9.31 22.45
N GLU A 16 23.95 10.55 22.73
CA GLU A 16 23.98 11.62 21.71
C GLU A 16 25.39 11.87 21.18
N TYR A 17 26.38 11.92 22.08
CA TYR A 17 27.78 12.06 21.71
C TYR A 17 28.21 10.90 20.81
N PHE A 18 27.88 9.66 21.18
CA PHE A 18 28.13 8.48 20.35
C PHE A 18 27.52 8.60 18.95
N VAL A 19 26.22 8.93 18.85
CA VAL A 19 25.51 9.08 17.57
C VAL A 19 26.13 10.17 16.68
N LEU A 20 26.55 11.30 17.26
CA LEU A 20 27.18 12.40 16.53
C LEU A 20 28.58 12.04 16.00
N HIS A 21 29.25 11.06 16.58
CA HIS A 21 30.57 10.59 16.14
C HIS A 21 30.50 9.43 15.15
N LEU A 22 29.31 8.87 14.90
CA LEU A 22 29.15 7.85 13.86
C LEU A 22 29.30 8.47 12.48
N SER A 23 29.96 7.75 11.58
CA SER A 23 29.91 8.08 10.16
C SER A 23 28.47 7.95 9.63
N PRO A 24 28.09 8.66 8.55
CA PRO A 24 26.74 8.56 7.98
C PRO A 24 26.31 7.12 7.69
N SER A 25 27.22 6.28 7.18
CA SER A 25 26.96 4.86 6.91
C SER A 25 26.75 4.03 8.18
N ALA A 26 27.52 4.29 9.25
CA ALA A 26 27.37 3.60 10.51
C ALA A 26 26.08 4.00 11.23
N LEU A 27 25.72 5.28 11.19
CA LEU A 27 24.44 5.79 11.70
C LEU A 27 23.26 5.17 10.94
N GLN A 28 23.31 5.16 9.60
CA GLN A 28 22.28 4.52 8.80
C GLN A 28 22.14 3.04 9.14
N HIS A 29 23.26 2.32 9.29
CA HIS A 29 23.23 0.91 9.69
C HIS A 29 22.58 0.73 11.06
N LEU A 30 22.97 1.52 12.07
CA LEU A 30 22.35 1.49 13.40
C LEU A 30 20.83 1.67 13.33
N LEU A 31 20.35 2.65 12.56
CA LEU A 31 18.92 2.96 12.43
C LEU A 31 18.16 1.92 11.60
N ASP A 32 18.80 1.24 10.64
CA ASP A 32 18.23 0.12 9.88
C ASP A 32 17.85 -1.08 10.79
N TRP A 33 18.54 -1.25 11.92
CA TRP A 33 18.26 -2.34 12.88
C TRP A 33 17.10 -2.06 13.85
N MET A 34 16.69 -0.79 13.98
CA MET A 34 15.57 -0.42 14.85
C MET A 34 14.27 -0.60 14.09
N ASP A 35 13.22 -1.14 14.71
CA ASP A 35 11.88 -1.11 14.14
C ASP A 35 11.35 0.34 14.06
N PRO A 36 10.34 0.62 13.21
CA PRO A 36 9.87 1.99 13.03
C PRO A 36 9.34 2.64 14.31
N ASN A 37 8.75 1.89 15.24
CA ASN A 37 8.27 2.44 16.50
C ASN A 37 9.44 2.86 17.40
N SER A 38 10.48 2.04 17.50
CA SER A 38 11.72 2.40 18.20
C SER A 38 12.38 3.66 17.61
N LEU A 39 12.39 3.80 16.29
CA LEU A 39 12.89 5.02 15.62
C LEU A 39 12.11 6.27 15.99
N VAL A 40 10.77 6.18 15.97
CA VAL A 40 9.91 7.31 16.35
C VAL A 40 10.13 7.67 17.81
N LEU A 41 10.18 6.69 18.71
CA LEU A 41 10.47 6.92 20.13
C LEU A 41 11.84 7.58 20.32
N LEU A 42 12.87 7.09 19.63
CA LEU A 42 14.21 7.68 19.65
C LEU A 42 14.19 9.15 19.21
N SER A 43 13.47 9.45 18.13
CA SER A 43 13.36 10.82 17.59
C SER A 43 12.68 11.81 18.54
N ARG A 44 11.93 11.32 19.54
CA ARG A 44 11.19 12.14 20.51
C ARG A 44 11.99 12.44 21.78
N THR A 45 13.17 11.83 21.95
CA THR A 45 13.98 12.00 23.16
C THR A 45 14.71 13.34 23.21
N CYS A 46 15.33 13.77 22.12
CA CYS A 46 16.05 15.04 22.02
C CYS A 46 16.15 15.57 20.58
N LYS A 47 16.53 16.84 20.43
CA LYS A 47 16.67 17.52 19.12
C LYS A 47 17.75 16.88 18.24
N THR A 48 18.85 16.42 18.83
CA THR A 48 19.96 15.76 18.12
C THR A 48 19.48 14.49 17.43
N LEU A 49 18.83 13.61 18.18
CA LEU A 49 18.30 12.34 17.68
C LEU A 49 17.11 12.54 16.74
N HIS A 50 16.30 13.58 16.97
CA HIS A 50 15.27 13.99 16.02
C HIS A 50 15.88 14.37 14.65
N GLY A 51 16.99 15.12 14.66
CA GLY A 51 17.73 15.49 13.45
C GLY A 51 18.27 14.26 12.71
N ALA A 52 18.93 13.36 13.44
CA ALA A 52 19.43 12.10 12.89
C ALA A 52 18.32 11.24 12.27
N TYR A 53 17.19 11.09 12.98
CA TYR A 53 16.01 10.40 12.46
C TYR A 53 15.46 11.07 11.20
N THR A 54 15.34 12.39 11.19
CA THR A 54 14.76 13.12 10.05
C THR A 54 15.63 12.96 8.80
N ASP A 55 16.95 13.03 8.94
CA ASP A 55 17.89 12.81 7.84
C ASP A 55 17.83 11.37 7.31
N TYR A 56 17.80 10.39 8.21
CA TYR A 56 17.60 8.98 7.88
C TYR A 56 16.27 8.74 7.16
N ALA A 57 15.17 9.29 7.69
CA ALA A 57 13.82 9.15 7.14
C ALA A 57 13.72 9.70 5.72
N ARG A 58 14.29 10.89 5.47
CA ARG A 58 14.39 11.49 4.12
C ARG A 58 15.19 10.62 3.15
N THR A 59 16.17 9.90 3.65
CA THR A 59 17.06 9.06 2.84
C THR A 59 16.42 7.73 2.50
N VAL A 60 15.72 7.11 3.46
CA VAL A 60 15.19 5.74 3.33
C VAL A 60 13.81 5.73 2.70
N TRP A 61 12.92 6.65 3.09
CA TRP A 61 11.57 6.77 2.54
C TRP A 61 11.51 7.80 1.40
N ASN A 62 12.49 7.75 0.49
CA ASN A 62 12.55 8.60 -0.69
C ASN A 62 11.95 7.89 -1.92
N PRO A 63 10.81 8.34 -2.49
CA PRO A 63 10.23 7.73 -3.68
C PRO A 63 11.14 7.83 -4.90
N ALA A 64 11.96 8.89 -5.03
CA ALA A 64 12.89 9.05 -6.15
C ALA A 64 13.93 7.94 -6.20
N LYS A 65 14.35 7.39 -5.06
CA LYS A 65 15.25 6.23 -5.01
C LYS A 65 14.59 4.94 -5.50
N ILE A 66 13.31 4.74 -5.16
CA ILE A 66 12.57 3.56 -5.63
C ILE A 66 12.32 3.65 -7.13
N TYR A 67 11.76 4.75 -7.60
CA TYR A 67 11.38 4.93 -8.99
C TYR A 67 12.58 5.20 -9.90
N GLY A 68 13.70 5.70 -9.38
CA GLY A 68 14.94 5.92 -10.13
C GLY A 68 15.54 4.66 -10.74
N ARG A 69 15.20 3.48 -10.20
CA ARG A 69 15.57 2.20 -10.81
C ARG A 69 14.76 1.85 -12.06
N TRP A 70 13.56 2.40 -12.17
CA TRP A 70 12.60 2.10 -13.24
C TRP A 70 12.62 3.17 -14.33
N PHE A 71 12.81 4.43 -13.92
CA PHE A 71 12.65 5.58 -14.79
C PHE A 71 13.80 6.56 -14.61
N ALA A 72 14.28 7.13 -15.72
CA ALA A 72 15.28 8.19 -15.70
C ALA A 72 14.76 9.47 -15.00
N ARG A 73 13.44 9.70 -15.03
CA ARG A 73 12.78 10.86 -14.40
C ARG A 73 11.68 10.40 -13.42
N PRO A 74 12.04 10.01 -12.19
CA PRO A 74 11.11 9.56 -11.14
C PRO A 74 9.94 10.51 -10.86
N TRP A 75 10.21 11.81 -10.86
CA TRP A 75 9.20 12.84 -10.61
C TRP A 75 8.13 12.87 -11.71
N PHE A 76 8.50 12.56 -12.95
CA PHE A 76 7.54 12.51 -14.06
C PHE A 76 6.62 11.31 -13.91
N PHE A 77 7.14 10.16 -13.46
CA PHE A 77 6.29 9.01 -13.13
C PHE A 77 5.28 9.33 -12.02
N ARG A 78 5.71 10.02 -10.95
CA ARG A 78 4.77 10.48 -9.90
C ARG A 78 3.70 11.40 -10.45
N ARG A 79 4.05 12.28 -11.40
CA ARG A 79 3.07 13.11 -12.10
C ARG A 79 2.09 12.28 -12.92
N MET A 80 2.57 11.26 -13.62
CA MET A 80 1.70 10.31 -14.33
C MET A 80 0.74 9.59 -13.38
N LEU A 81 1.21 9.18 -12.19
CA LEU A 81 0.32 8.61 -11.17
C LEU A 81 -0.77 9.60 -10.75
N ARG A 82 -0.44 10.87 -10.48
CA ARG A 82 -1.45 11.87 -10.13
C ARG A 82 -2.47 12.06 -11.26
N ARG A 83 -1.96 12.25 -12.47
CA ARG A 83 -2.75 12.54 -13.66
C ARG A 83 -3.72 11.41 -14.01
N CYS A 84 -3.21 10.18 -13.99
CA CYS A 84 -3.99 8.98 -14.30
C CYS A 84 -4.85 8.50 -13.11
N GLY A 85 -4.78 9.18 -11.95
CA GLY A 85 -5.41 8.73 -10.72
C GLY A 85 -4.95 7.34 -10.29
N GLY A 86 -3.67 7.03 -10.52
CA GLY A 86 -3.07 5.73 -10.26
C GLY A 86 -2.27 5.68 -8.96
N ILE A 87 -2.13 4.48 -8.40
CA ILE A 87 -1.30 4.20 -7.24
C ILE A 87 -0.37 3.01 -7.51
N VAL A 88 0.77 2.98 -6.83
CA VAL A 88 1.64 1.79 -6.78
C VAL A 88 1.29 1.00 -5.54
N SER A 89 1.22 -0.34 -5.64
CA SER A 89 1.00 -1.21 -4.49
C SER A 89 1.85 -2.49 -4.59
N GLY A 90 1.66 -3.42 -3.65
CA GLY A 90 2.30 -4.73 -3.62
C GLY A 90 3.73 -4.70 -3.08
N SER A 91 4.60 -5.54 -3.66
CA SER A 91 5.90 -5.88 -3.05
C SER A 91 6.88 -4.72 -2.94
N ILE A 92 6.86 -3.78 -3.90
CA ILE A 92 7.74 -2.61 -3.85
C ILE A 92 7.34 -1.70 -2.70
N VAL A 93 6.04 -1.50 -2.49
CA VAL A 93 5.53 -0.64 -1.42
C VAL A 93 5.74 -1.27 -0.05
N PHE A 94 5.54 -2.58 0.07
CA PHE A 94 5.92 -3.30 1.28
C PHE A 94 7.39 -3.04 1.64
N ASN A 95 8.30 -3.16 0.66
CA ASN A 95 9.72 -2.92 0.89
C ASN A 95 10.05 -1.46 1.24
N PHE A 96 9.30 -0.49 0.70
CA PHE A 96 9.44 0.93 1.05
C PHE A 96 9.21 1.15 2.55
N PHE A 97 8.09 0.66 3.09
CA PHE A 97 7.79 0.79 4.51
C PHE A 97 8.69 -0.07 5.40
N ASP A 98 8.99 -1.29 4.95
CA ASP A 98 9.87 -2.22 5.66
C ASP A 98 11.35 -1.79 5.65
N ARG A 99 11.70 -0.79 4.82
CA ARG A 99 13.08 -0.35 4.58
C ARG A 99 13.97 -1.49 4.06
N GLY A 100 13.33 -2.50 3.49
CA GLY A 100 13.97 -3.73 3.05
C GLY A 100 14.79 -3.51 1.79
N ARG A 101 16.08 -3.87 1.83
CA ARG A 101 17.03 -3.73 0.70
C ARG A 101 16.80 -4.71 -0.46
N ARG A 102 15.73 -5.52 -0.42
CA ARG A 102 15.47 -6.54 -1.43
C ARG A 102 15.12 -5.88 -2.76
N LYS A 103 15.99 -6.04 -3.76
CA LYS A 103 15.68 -5.65 -5.14
C LYS A 103 14.42 -6.40 -5.60
N ARG A 104 13.42 -5.63 -6.00
CA ARG A 104 12.24 -6.13 -6.71
C ARG A 104 12.24 -5.51 -8.09
N ASN A 105 11.97 -6.35 -9.07
CA ASN A 105 11.89 -5.95 -10.46
C ASN A 105 10.47 -6.14 -10.99
N VAL A 106 9.47 -6.18 -10.10
CA VAL A 106 8.05 -6.18 -10.48
C VAL A 106 7.34 -5.05 -9.75
N MET A 107 6.76 -4.11 -10.49
CA MET A 107 5.96 -2.99 -10.00
C MET A 107 4.49 -3.23 -10.33
N HIS A 108 3.60 -3.08 -9.34
CA HIS A 108 2.16 -3.19 -9.57
C HIS A 108 1.55 -1.80 -9.48
N ILE A 109 0.87 -1.39 -10.53
CA ILE A 109 0.21 -0.09 -10.65
C ILE A 109 -1.27 -0.36 -10.84
N PHE A 110 -2.09 0.27 -10.00
CA PHE A 110 -3.55 0.21 -10.08
C PHE A 110 -4.05 1.59 -10.50
N LEU A 111 -4.90 1.63 -11.53
CA LEU A 111 -5.40 2.87 -12.08
C LEU A 111 -6.77 2.66 -12.72
N ARG A 112 -7.51 3.76 -12.89
CA ARG A 112 -8.81 3.72 -13.57
C ARG A 112 -8.68 3.88 -15.08
N SER A 113 -9.75 3.52 -15.78
CA SER A 113 -9.85 3.47 -17.24
C SER A 113 -9.31 4.71 -17.98
N ALA A 114 -9.75 5.92 -17.65
CA ALA A 114 -9.39 7.15 -18.35
C ALA A 114 -7.87 7.44 -18.34
N GLY A 115 -7.13 6.95 -17.35
CA GLY A 115 -5.68 7.12 -17.27
C GLY A 115 -4.87 6.02 -17.95
N ALA A 116 -5.50 4.92 -18.39
CA ALA A 116 -4.81 3.71 -18.82
C ALA A 116 -4.08 3.87 -20.14
N ASP A 117 -4.72 4.42 -21.16
CA ASP A 117 -4.09 4.62 -22.48
C ASP A 117 -2.85 5.52 -22.38
N GLU A 118 -2.97 6.63 -21.65
CA GLU A 118 -1.86 7.57 -21.47
C GLU A 118 -0.70 6.95 -20.69
N LEU A 119 -0.98 6.26 -19.58
CA LEU A 119 0.08 5.64 -18.80
C LEU A 119 0.78 4.52 -19.60
N CYS A 120 0.03 3.67 -20.28
CA CYS A 120 0.59 2.62 -21.13
C CYS A 120 1.43 3.20 -22.29
N GLY A 121 0.96 4.27 -22.94
CA GLY A 121 1.70 4.96 -23.99
C GLY A 121 3.01 5.53 -23.46
N TRP A 122 2.96 6.16 -22.29
CA TRP A 122 4.15 6.65 -21.61
C TRP A 122 5.15 5.53 -21.26
N PHE A 123 4.68 4.36 -20.80
CA PHE A 123 5.57 3.21 -20.57
C PHE A 123 6.29 2.77 -21.86
N SER A 124 5.59 2.73 -22.99
CA SER A 124 6.20 2.46 -24.30
C SER A 124 7.24 3.53 -24.68
N GLU A 125 6.97 4.81 -24.45
CA GLU A 125 7.94 5.90 -24.66
C GLU A 125 9.17 5.78 -23.74
N GLN A 126 9.01 5.24 -22.53
CA GLN A 126 10.13 4.94 -21.63
C GLN A 126 10.94 3.70 -22.03
N GLY A 127 10.60 3.06 -23.16
CA GLY A 127 11.29 1.89 -23.71
C GLY A 127 10.85 0.57 -23.09
N TYR A 128 9.65 0.49 -22.50
CA TYR A 128 9.06 -0.79 -22.10
C TYR A 128 8.31 -1.43 -23.27
N ALA A 129 8.51 -2.72 -23.47
CA ALA A 129 7.75 -3.54 -24.41
C ALA A 129 6.53 -4.17 -23.72
N SER A 130 5.37 -4.13 -24.38
CA SER A 130 4.19 -4.87 -23.93
C SER A 130 4.37 -6.36 -24.21
N ILE A 131 4.29 -7.19 -23.16
CA ILE A 131 4.43 -8.64 -23.24
C ILE A 131 3.13 -9.40 -22.93
N CYS A 132 2.12 -8.72 -22.36
CA CYS A 132 0.82 -9.31 -22.07
C CYS A 132 -0.30 -8.24 -22.05
N GLY A 133 -1.53 -8.67 -22.31
CA GLY A 133 -2.72 -7.82 -22.34
C GLY A 133 -2.98 -7.15 -23.69
N GLY A 134 -2.17 -7.45 -24.70
CA GLY A 134 -2.41 -7.06 -26.09
C GLY A 134 -2.32 -5.57 -26.37
N TYR A 135 -1.68 -4.77 -25.50
CA TYR A 135 -1.47 -3.34 -25.71
C TYR A 135 -0.79 -3.07 -27.06
N LYS A 136 -1.47 -2.31 -27.93
CA LYS A 136 -0.98 -1.90 -29.25
C LYS A 136 -1.05 -0.38 -29.37
N PRO A 137 0.06 0.35 -29.15
CA PRO A 137 0.05 1.82 -29.12
C PRO A 137 -0.39 2.45 -30.46
N ASN A 138 -0.18 1.76 -31.58
CA ASN A 138 -0.50 2.26 -32.91
C ASN A 138 -1.86 1.77 -33.45
N ASP A 139 -2.67 1.10 -32.62
CA ASP A 139 -3.97 0.57 -33.03
C ASP A 139 -5.10 1.46 -32.47
N PRO A 140 -5.75 2.30 -33.29
CA PRO A 140 -6.83 3.17 -32.83
C PRO A 140 -8.03 2.41 -32.27
N LEU A 141 -8.24 1.16 -32.71
CA LEU A 141 -9.33 0.31 -32.24
C LEU A 141 -9.04 -0.27 -30.84
N TRP A 142 -7.77 -0.22 -30.42
CA TRP A 142 -7.36 -0.71 -29.11
C TRP A 142 -7.64 0.31 -28.00
N HIS A 143 -7.55 1.60 -28.33
CA HIS A 143 -7.79 2.70 -27.39
C HIS A 143 -9.20 2.59 -26.81
N GLY A 144 -9.28 2.53 -25.49
CA GLY A 144 -10.56 2.44 -24.78
C GLY A 144 -11.24 1.07 -24.72
N LEU A 145 -10.59 -0.06 -25.05
CA LEU A 145 -11.20 -1.39 -24.83
C LEU A 145 -11.61 -1.60 -23.36
N HIS A 146 -10.79 -1.14 -22.42
CA HIS A 146 -11.12 -1.16 -20.99
C HIS A 146 -12.24 -0.15 -20.65
N CYS A 147 -12.40 0.94 -21.40
CA CYS A 147 -13.55 1.85 -21.26
C CYS A 147 -14.84 1.20 -21.73
N VAL A 148 -14.81 0.45 -22.84
CA VAL A 148 -15.95 -0.34 -23.31
C VAL A 148 -16.31 -1.37 -22.24
N LYS A 149 -15.32 -2.09 -21.69
CA LYS A 149 -15.58 -3.04 -20.60
C LYS A 149 -16.19 -2.38 -19.37
N ALA A 150 -15.74 -1.17 -19.00
CA ALA A 150 -16.26 -0.42 -17.85
C ALA A 150 -17.76 -0.08 -17.95
N VAL A 151 -18.32 0.01 -19.16
CA VAL A 151 -19.74 0.32 -19.36
C VAL A 151 -20.60 -0.92 -19.64
N MET A 152 -19.98 -2.08 -19.85
CA MET A 152 -20.69 -3.33 -20.06
C MET A 152 -21.08 -3.96 -18.72
N PRO A 153 -22.26 -4.59 -18.60
CA PRO A 153 -22.63 -5.35 -17.41
C PRO A 153 -21.55 -6.38 -17.09
N GLN A 154 -20.89 -6.23 -15.94
CA GLN A 154 -19.90 -7.19 -15.47
C GLN A 154 -20.64 -8.36 -14.80
N GLY A 155 -20.20 -9.59 -15.08
CA GLY A 155 -20.61 -10.75 -14.28
C GLY A 155 -19.98 -10.69 -12.89
N GLU A 156 -20.54 -11.41 -11.91
CA GLU A 156 -20.05 -11.45 -10.52
C GLU A 156 -18.56 -11.88 -10.40
N GLU A 157 -18.02 -12.57 -11.42
CA GLU A 157 -16.65 -13.09 -11.42
C GLU A 157 -15.56 -12.04 -11.71
N GLU A 158 -15.90 -10.92 -12.35
CA GLU A 158 -14.92 -9.88 -12.73
C GLU A 158 -14.97 -8.72 -11.73
N ARG A 159 -14.29 -8.89 -10.59
CA ARG A 159 -14.20 -7.92 -9.47
C ARG A 159 -13.54 -6.60 -9.86
N GLY A 160 -14.23 -5.81 -10.67
CA GLY A 160 -13.81 -4.49 -11.09
C GLY A 160 -12.54 -4.43 -11.94
N VAL A 161 -11.88 -5.55 -12.25
CA VAL A 161 -10.67 -5.57 -13.09
C VAL A 161 -11.06 -5.55 -14.57
N LEU A 162 -10.82 -4.40 -15.18
CA LEU A 162 -11.11 -4.15 -16.59
C LEU A 162 -10.02 -4.70 -17.51
N ALA A 163 -8.76 -4.53 -17.13
CA ALA A 163 -7.65 -5.05 -17.91
C ALA A 163 -6.40 -5.25 -17.05
N THR A 164 -5.48 -6.07 -17.56
CA THR A 164 -4.14 -6.21 -17.00
C THR A 164 -3.13 -6.17 -18.14
N TYR A 165 -2.18 -5.24 -18.04
CA TYR A 165 -1.08 -5.09 -19.00
C TYR A 165 0.24 -5.38 -18.30
N LEU A 166 1.12 -6.10 -18.99
CA LEU A 166 2.49 -6.34 -18.54
C LEU A 166 3.47 -5.69 -19.50
N PHE A 167 4.31 -4.83 -18.94
CA PHE A 167 5.36 -4.11 -19.64
C PHE A 167 6.71 -4.58 -19.11
N GLU A 168 7.65 -4.93 -20.00
CA GLU A 168 8.99 -5.34 -19.64
C GLU A 168 10.05 -4.41 -20.25
N LYS A 169 11.08 -4.09 -19.47
CA LYS A 169 12.27 -3.37 -19.92
C LYS A 169 13.52 -4.05 -19.41
N ILE A 170 14.44 -4.33 -20.32
CA ILE A 170 15.75 -4.89 -19.99
C ILE A 170 16.74 -3.74 -19.87
N VAL A 171 17.47 -3.68 -18.76
CA VAL A 171 18.49 -2.66 -18.49
C VAL A 171 19.80 -3.34 -18.11
N VAL A 172 20.92 -2.82 -18.62
CA VAL A 172 22.25 -3.25 -18.18
C VAL A 172 22.55 -2.53 -16.86
N GLY A 173 22.65 -3.29 -15.77
CA GLY A 173 23.02 -2.74 -14.47
C GLY A 173 24.48 -2.29 -14.41
N GLU A 174 24.86 -1.58 -13.35
CA GLU A 174 26.24 -1.09 -13.13
C GLU A 174 27.29 -2.22 -13.13
N SER A 175 26.89 -3.42 -12.73
CA SER A 175 27.74 -4.61 -12.76
C SER A 175 27.88 -5.25 -14.15
N GLY A 176 27.26 -4.69 -15.19
CA GLY A 176 27.13 -5.29 -16.51
C GLY A 176 26.07 -6.40 -16.60
N ILE A 177 25.39 -6.72 -15.49
CA ILE A 177 24.36 -7.76 -15.44
C ILE A 177 23.05 -7.21 -16.01
N LEU A 178 22.41 -7.97 -16.89
CA LEU A 178 21.08 -7.65 -17.40
C LEU A 178 20.02 -7.81 -16.30
N GLU A 179 19.33 -6.73 -15.96
CA GLU A 179 18.16 -6.73 -15.08
C GLU A 179 16.89 -6.50 -15.92
N ALA A 180 15.91 -7.41 -15.83
CA ALA A 180 14.59 -7.24 -16.43
C ALA A 180 13.64 -6.61 -15.40
N PHE A 181 12.99 -5.50 -15.77
CA PHE A 181 12.01 -4.77 -14.98
C PHE A 181 10.61 -4.96 -15.58
N VAL A 182 9.66 -5.44 -14.77
CA VAL A 182 8.28 -5.72 -15.18
C VAL A 182 7.30 -4.79 -14.47
N ALA A 183 6.58 -3.96 -15.23
CA ALA A 183 5.47 -3.16 -14.71
C ALA A 183 4.14 -3.84 -15.06
N LYS A 184 3.36 -4.17 -14.03
CA LYS A 184 2.00 -4.69 -14.13
C LYS A 184 1.02 -3.57 -13.89
N LEU A 185 0.31 -3.16 -14.94
CA LEU A 185 -0.74 -2.14 -14.88
C LEU A 185 -2.08 -2.87 -14.82
N VAL A 186 -2.83 -2.65 -13.74
CA VAL A 186 -4.15 -3.23 -13.50
C VAL A 186 -5.16 -2.11 -13.62
N VAL A 187 -5.95 -2.15 -14.69
CA VAL A 187 -7.01 -1.19 -14.93
C VAL A 187 -8.26 -1.66 -14.21
N ILE A 188 -8.83 -0.80 -13.39
CA ILE A 188 -9.99 -1.07 -12.55
C ILE A 188 -11.11 -0.05 -12.77
N ASP A 189 -12.34 -0.42 -12.48
CA ASP A 189 -13.53 0.44 -12.58
C ASP A 189 -13.79 1.28 -11.33
N VAL A 190 -13.24 0.89 -10.18
CA VAL A 190 -13.34 1.60 -8.90
C VAL A 190 -12.11 2.46 -8.59
N ASP A 191 -12.20 3.28 -7.54
CA ASP A 191 -11.04 4.01 -7.04
C ASP A 191 -9.92 3.03 -6.59
N PRO A 192 -8.64 3.24 -6.99
CA PRO A 192 -7.58 2.30 -6.66
C PRO A 192 -7.32 2.10 -5.16
N VAL A 193 -7.59 3.11 -4.33
CA VAL A 193 -7.46 2.95 -2.88
C VAL A 193 -8.59 2.07 -2.35
N GLN A 194 -9.82 2.20 -2.87
CA GLN A 194 -10.92 1.29 -2.55
C GLN A 194 -10.60 -0.15 -2.95
N TYR A 195 -10.08 -0.36 -4.16
CA TYR A 195 -9.64 -1.68 -4.62
C TYR A 195 -8.60 -2.30 -3.67
N VAL A 196 -7.60 -1.52 -3.25
CA VAL A 196 -6.60 -2.00 -2.27
C VAL A 196 -7.24 -2.36 -0.93
N LEU A 197 -8.27 -1.66 -0.47
CA LEU A 197 -8.93 -1.94 0.80
C LEU A 197 -9.82 -3.18 0.72
N PHE A 198 -10.60 -3.33 -0.35
CA PHE A 198 -11.72 -4.26 -0.39
C PHE A 198 -11.43 -5.55 -1.17
N ASP A 199 -10.45 -5.54 -2.06
CA ASP A 199 -10.10 -6.69 -2.91
C ASP A 199 -8.76 -7.34 -2.58
N PHE A 200 -7.96 -6.76 -1.68
CA PHE A 200 -6.72 -7.40 -1.23
C PHE A 200 -7.00 -8.40 -0.12
N ASP A 201 -6.31 -9.54 -0.17
CA ASP A 201 -6.57 -10.64 0.76
C ASP A 201 -5.75 -10.57 2.03
N TYR A 202 -4.76 -9.68 2.10
CA TYR A 202 -3.82 -9.59 3.21
C TYR A 202 -3.70 -8.15 3.68
N THR A 203 -3.93 -7.90 4.96
CA THR A 203 -3.76 -6.56 5.55
C THR A 203 -2.34 -6.03 5.38
N GLY A 204 -1.34 -6.92 5.35
CA GLY A 204 0.06 -6.59 5.10
C GLY A 204 0.35 -6.17 3.65
N GLU A 205 -0.58 -6.35 2.72
CA GLU A 205 -0.48 -5.86 1.34
C GLU A 205 -1.28 -4.57 1.11
N MET A 206 -2.11 -4.16 2.08
CA MET A 206 -2.92 -2.93 2.03
C MET A 206 -2.06 -1.68 2.32
N ASN A 207 -1.06 -1.48 1.47
CA ASN A 207 -0.13 -0.36 1.49
C ASN A 207 0.06 0.14 0.06
N PHE A 208 0.08 1.44 -0.14
CA PHE A 208 0.20 2.01 -1.47
C PHE A 208 1.02 3.31 -1.47
N LEU A 209 1.57 3.65 -2.63
CA LEU A 209 2.21 4.93 -2.91
C LEU A 209 1.34 5.69 -3.90
N THR A 210 0.98 6.92 -3.56
CA THR A 210 0.34 7.87 -4.46
C THR A 210 1.41 8.77 -5.09
N ALA A 211 1.00 9.78 -5.85
CA ALA A 211 1.91 10.83 -6.29
C ALA A 211 2.47 11.67 -5.12
N ASP A 212 1.75 11.72 -3.99
CA ASP A 212 1.93 12.68 -2.91
C ASP A 212 2.52 12.08 -1.63
N GLY A 213 2.36 10.77 -1.44
CA GLY A 213 2.90 10.11 -0.27
C GLY A 213 2.72 8.61 -0.29
N ALA A 214 3.22 7.99 0.76
CA ALA A 214 3.03 6.58 1.04
C ALA A 214 2.00 6.40 2.14
N VAL A 215 1.10 5.44 1.97
CA VAL A 215 0.07 5.07 2.96
C VAL A 215 0.20 3.60 3.35
N SER A 216 0.19 3.33 4.65
CA SER A 216 0.01 1.99 5.21
C SER A 216 -1.23 1.97 6.10
N ILE A 217 -2.15 1.04 5.84
CA ILE A 217 -3.44 0.98 6.55
C ILE A 217 -3.32 0.28 7.92
N PHE A 218 -2.45 -0.73 8.00
CA PHE A 218 -2.19 -1.54 9.20
C PHE A 218 -0.69 -1.58 9.54
N PRO A 219 -0.06 -0.43 9.77
CA PRO A 219 1.39 -0.34 9.84
C PRO A 219 2.00 -1.03 11.07
N TYR A 220 1.36 -0.88 12.24
CA TYR A 220 1.86 -1.49 13.48
C TYR A 220 1.83 -3.01 13.37
N ASP A 221 0.71 -3.59 12.96
CA ASP A 221 0.61 -5.03 12.78
C ASP A 221 1.63 -5.50 11.73
N THR A 222 1.72 -4.82 10.59
CA THR A 222 2.55 -5.27 9.45
C THR A 222 4.06 -5.11 9.69
N PHE A 223 4.49 -3.94 10.15
CA PHE A 223 5.91 -3.54 10.16
C PHE A 223 6.54 -3.56 11.55
N VAL A 224 5.75 -3.52 12.62
CA VAL A 224 6.23 -3.63 14.01
C VAL A 224 6.02 -5.05 14.52
N ASP A 225 4.78 -5.54 14.55
CA ASP A 225 4.43 -6.86 15.08
C ASP A 225 4.71 -8.01 14.09
N ARG A 226 4.99 -7.68 12.82
CA ARG A 226 5.23 -8.63 11.74
C ARG A 226 4.09 -9.61 11.52
N ILE A 227 2.87 -9.09 11.48
CA ILE A 227 1.63 -9.83 11.31
C ILE A 227 0.84 -9.31 10.10
N SER A 228 0.25 -10.22 9.35
CA SER A 228 -0.76 -9.91 8.35
C SER A 228 -1.96 -10.81 8.54
N TYR A 229 -3.15 -10.22 8.61
CA TYR A 229 -4.40 -10.94 8.66
C TYR A 229 -4.91 -11.22 7.26
N ILE A 230 -5.58 -12.36 7.08
CA ILE A 230 -6.30 -12.64 5.84
C ILE A 230 -7.65 -11.91 5.88
N SER A 231 -7.86 -10.98 4.94
CA SER A 231 -9.15 -10.34 4.70
C SER A 231 -10.00 -11.24 3.80
N TRP A 232 -11.19 -11.58 4.26
CA TRP A 232 -12.17 -12.35 3.50
C TRP A 232 -12.80 -11.46 2.43
N ASN A 233 -12.78 -11.89 1.18
CA ASN A 233 -13.34 -11.10 0.07
C ASN A 233 -14.52 -11.81 -0.61
N GLY A 234 -15.37 -12.52 0.14
CA GLY A 234 -16.62 -13.09 -0.38
C GLY A 234 -16.51 -14.45 -1.08
N ASP A 235 -15.34 -14.83 -1.62
CA ASP A 235 -15.23 -16.05 -2.43
C ASP A 235 -15.03 -17.34 -1.62
N LYS A 236 -15.89 -18.34 -1.87
CA LYS A 236 -15.76 -19.68 -1.30
C LYS A 236 -14.55 -20.46 -1.85
N LYS A 237 -14.01 -20.05 -3.01
CA LYS A 237 -12.81 -20.66 -3.63
C LYS A 237 -11.49 -20.10 -3.11
N PHE A 238 -11.52 -19.18 -2.14
CA PHE A 238 -10.32 -18.45 -1.72
C PHE A 238 -9.38 -19.32 -0.87
N GLN A 239 -8.55 -20.11 -1.54
CA GLN A 239 -7.28 -20.51 -0.98
C GLN A 239 -6.38 -19.28 -1.04
N ALA A 240 -6.10 -18.70 0.13
CA ALA A 240 -4.85 -17.98 0.36
C ALA A 240 -3.74 -18.73 -0.38
N THR A 241 -3.31 -18.21 -1.54
CA THR A 241 -2.45 -19.03 -2.40
C THR A 241 -1.20 -19.33 -1.58
N GLN A 242 -0.78 -20.59 -1.52
CA GLN A 242 0.42 -20.96 -0.76
C GLN A 242 1.62 -20.08 -1.15
N ALA A 243 1.65 -19.58 -2.39
CA ALA A 243 2.61 -18.60 -2.87
C ALA A 243 2.58 -17.26 -2.09
N SER A 244 1.41 -16.63 -1.91
CA SER A 244 1.28 -15.39 -1.14
C SER A 244 1.63 -15.58 0.33
N THR A 245 1.18 -16.67 0.96
CA THR A 245 1.57 -16.98 2.35
C THR A 245 3.08 -17.20 2.48
N ARG A 246 3.70 -17.98 1.58
CA ARG A 246 5.16 -18.18 1.56
C ARG A 246 5.92 -16.87 1.33
N LYS A 247 5.38 -15.96 0.52
CA LYS A 247 5.97 -14.63 0.27
C LYS A 247 6.02 -13.79 1.55
N HIS A 248 4.97 -13.79 2.36
CA HIS A 248 4.93 -13.10 3.66
C HIS A 248 5.88 -13.74 4.66
N LEU A 249 5.88 -15.07 4.75
CA LEU A 249 6.79 -15.81 5.64
C LEU A 249 8.27 -15.49 5.35
N ARG A 250 8.66 -15.42 4.07
CA ARG A 250 10.03 -15.01 3.66
C ARG A 250 10.39 -13.58 4.05
N ARG A 251 9.41 -12.75 4.41
CA ARG A 251 9.59 -11.37 4.94
C ARG A 251 9.58 -11.33 6.47
N GLY A 252 9.53 -12.49 7.13
CA GLY A 252 9.36 -12.58 8.58
C GLY A 252 7.96 -12.16 9.03
N VAL A 253 6.98 -12.07 8.11
CA VAL A 253 5.61 -11.72 8.44
C VAL A 253 4.80 -12.99 8.65
N THR A 254 4.22 -13.12 9.83
CA THR A 254 3.31 -14.19 10.19
C THR A 254 1.93 -13.90 9.62
N THR A 255 1.44 -14.78 8.76
CA THR A 255 0.05 -14.73 8.29
C THR A 255 -0.86 -15.36 9.34
N ILE A 256 -1.90 -14.64 9.75
CA ILE A 256 -2.92 -15.14 10.66
C ILE A 256 -4.16 -15.52 9.84
N SER A 257 -4.54 -16.81 9.92
CA SER A 257 -5.67 -17.41 9.20
C SER A 257 -6.37 -18.44 10.07
N GLY A 258 -7.70 -18.38 10.24
CA GLY A 258 -8.49 -19.37 10.99
C GLY A 258 -8.11 -19.52 12.48
N GLY A 259 -9.02 -20.00 13.33
CA GLY A 259 -8.69 -20.57 14.65
C GLY A 259 -8.03 -19.70 15.74
N VAL A 260 -7.77 -18.40 15.54
CA VAL A 260 -7.26 -17.56 16.63
C VAL A 260 -8.43 -17.03 17.46
N THR A 261 -8.53 -17.48 18.71
CA THR A 261 -9.61 -17.14 19.65
C THR A 261 -9.67 -15.66 20.01
N ARG A 262 -8.61 -14.88 19.75
CA ARG A 262 -8.57 -13.45 20.05
C ARG A 262 -7.62 -12.68 19.15
N MET A 263 -8.09 -11.56 18.61
CA MET A 263 -7.19 -10.55 18.03
C MET A 263 -6.22 -10.02 19.07
N ARG A 264 -5.03 -9.63 18.61
CA ARG A 264 -4.11 -8.89 19.49
C ARG A 264 -4.78 -7.59 19.91
N SER A 265 -4.49 -7.15 21.14
CA SER A 265 -5.02 -5.90 21.69
C SER A 265 -4.60 -4.66 20.89
N SER A 266 -3.52 -4.76 20.11
CA SER A 266 -3.03 -3.76 19.16
C SER A 266 -3.96 -3.58 17.96
N PHE A 267 -4.58 -4.66 17.47
CA PHE A 267 -5.45 -4.61 16.31
C PHE A 267 -6.80 -3.97 16.67
N LYS A 268 -7.19 -2.92 15.95
CA LYS A 268 -8.43 -2.16 16.20
C LYS A 268 -9.46 -2.45 15.13
N THR A 269 -10.59 -3.02 15.55
CA THR A 269 -11.79 -3.21 14.73
C THR A 269 -12.68 -1.96 14.73
N GLY A 270 -13.70 -1.98 13.88
CA GLY A 270 -14.71 -0.93 13.77
C GLY A 270 -14.41 0.06 12.65
N GLN A 271 -15.04 1.23 12.75
CA GLN A 271 -14.94 2.26 11.72
C GLN A 271 -13.55 2.88 11.70
N ARG A 272 -13.00 2.97 10.49
CA ARG A 272 -11.67 3.50 10.19
C ARG A 272 -11.79 4.41 8.98
N ARG A 273 -10.72 5.14 8.73
CA ARG A 273 -10.61 5.98 7.55
C ARG A 273 -9.18 5.98 7.03
N VAL A 274 -9.00 5.99 5.72
CA VAL A 274 -7.66 6.18 5.15
C VAL A 274 -7.09 7.49 5.71
N LEU A 275 -5.83 7.46 6.12
CA LEU A 275 -5.13 8.55 6.85
C LEU A 275 -5.65 8.87 8.26
N ASP A 276 -6.38 7.97 8.92
CA ASP A 276 -6.64 8.12 10.36
C ASP A 276 -5.37 7.94 11.23
N GLU A 277 -5.50 8.17 12.54
CA GLU A 277 -4.40 8.09 13.51
C GLU A 277 -3.76 6.69 13.65
N LYS A 278 -4.36 5.66 13.05
CA LYS A 278 -3.83 4.29 13.06
C LYS A 278 -3.11 3.94 11.75
N CYS A 279 -3.27 4.74 10.70
CA CYS A 279 -2.50 4.65 9.47
C CYS A 279 -1.10 5.27 9.64
N TRP A 280 -0.16 4.87 8.79
CA TRP A 280 1.05 5.66 8.56
C TRP A 280 0.91 6.41 7.26
N PHE A 281 1.25 7.70 7.30
CA PHE A 281 1.36 8.55 6.12
C PHE A 281 2.75 9.17 6.07
N ILE A 282 3.47 8.91 4.98
CA ILE A 282 4.79 9.51 4.74
C ILE A 282 4.65 10.47 3.55
N PRO A 283 4.58 11.79 3.78
CA PRO A 283 4.46 12.76 2.69
C PRO A 283 5.76 12.83 1.89
N PHE A 284 5.64 12.94 0.57
CA PHE A 284 6.77 13.16 -0.31
C PHE A 284 7.12 14.64 -0.34
N GLN A 285 8.35 14.98 0.07
CA GLN A 285 8.80 16.37 0.21
C GLN A 285 9.02 17.07 -1.14
N GLU A 286 9.27 16.30 -2.19
CA GLU A 286 9.47 16.80 -3.55
C GLU A 286 8.15 17.31 -4.14
N LYS A 287 8.06 18.64 -4.30
CA LYS A 287 6.99 19.28 -5.07
C LYS A 287 7.05 18.79 -6.52
N LEU A 288 5.92 18.36 -7.04
CA LEU A 288 5.80 18.10 -8.47
C LEU A 288 5.76 19.43 -9.21
N PHE A 289 6.55 19.55 -10.27
CA PHE A 289 6.52 20.72 -11.14
C PHE A 289 5.15 20.81 -11.80
N GLU A 290 4.49 21.96 -11.77
CA GLU A 290 3.21 22.22 -12.45
C GLU A 290 3.47 22.60 -13.91
N PHE A 291 2.70 22.06 -14.84
CA PHE A 291 2.80 22.43 -16.27
C PHE A 291 1.52 23.18 -16.63
N PRO A 292 1.61 24.46 -17.03
CA PRO A 292 0.43 25.23 -17.44
C PRO A 292 -0.37 24.49 -18.53
N GLY A 293 -1.68 24.34 -18.32
CA GLY A 293 -2.58 23.71 -19.29
C GLY A 293 -2.68 22.18 -19.21
N TRP A 294 -1.98 21.51 -18.29
CA TRP A 294 -2.18 20.10 -18.03
C TRP A 294 -3.17 19.90 -16.88
N PRO A 295 -4.31 19.20 -17.07
CA PRO A 295 -5.16 18.85 -15.94
C PRO A 295 -4.38 17.98 -14.94
N ASP A 296 -4.51 18.30 -13.65
CA ASP A 296 -3.78 17.62 -12.58
C ASP A 296 -4.18 16.15 -12.42
N SER A 297 -5.42 15.81 -12.74
CA SER A 297 -6.00 14.47 -12.65
C SER A 297 -7.24 14.35 -13.53
N TYR A 298 -7.39 13.23 -14.24
CA TYR A 298 -8.63 12.91 -14.96
C TYR A 298 -9.85 12.75 -14.06
N TYR A 299 -9.63 12.50 -12.78
CA TYR A 299 -10.66 12.18 -11.81
C TYR A 299 -10.79 13.21 -10.68
N GLY A 300 -10.23 14.40 -10.88
CA GLY A 300 -10.18 15.45 -9.85
C GLY A 300 -9.16 15.15 -8.75
N GLU A 301 -9.24 15.90 -7.65
CA GLU A 301 -8.36 15.70 -6.51
C GLU A 301 -8.51 14.26 -5.97
N CYS A 302 -7.38 13.58 -5.77
CA CYS A 302 -7.37 12.28 -5.11
C CYS A 302 -7.90 12.46 -3.68
N THR A 303 -9.14 12.04 -3.45
CA THR A 303 -9.88 12.43 -2.25
C THR A 303 -9.27 11.86 -0.96
N PRO A 304 -9.20 12.66 0.12
CA PRO A 304 -8.16 12.49 1.13
C PRO A 304 -8.44 11.46 2.23
N PRO A 305 -9.70 11.03 2.51
CA PRO A 305 -9.85 9.89 3.43
C PRO A 305 -11.09 9.01 3.14
N ILE A 306 -10.88 7.86 2.50
CA ILE A 306 -11.94 6.85 2.24
C ILE A 306 -12.34 6.17 3.55
N PRO A 307 -13.62 6.19 3.94
CA PRO A 307 -14.10 5.46 5.11
C PRO A 307 -14.15 3.96 4.80
N PHE A 308 -13.82 3.15 5.79
CA PHE A 308 -13.95 1.70 5.72
C PHE A 308 -14.22 1.14 7.11
N GLU A 309 -14.59 -0.14 7.16
CA GLU A 309 -14.80 -0.84 8.40
C GLU A 309 -13.92 -2.08 8.48
N VAL A 310 -13.39 -2.31 9.68
CA VAL A 310 -12.62 -3.50 10.03
C VAL A 310 -13.54 -4.41 10.82
N LEU A 311 -14.14 -5.37 10.13
CA LEU A 311 -15.17 -6.25 10.67
C LEU A 311 -14.57 -7.56 11.17
N TYR A 312 -15.13 -8.02 12.28
CA TYR A 312 -14.83 -9.31 12.87
C TYR A 312 -16.06 -10.19 12.75
N LEU A 313 -15.95 -11.27 11.99
CA LEU A 313 -17.09 -12.12 11.63
C LEU A 313 -17.16 -13.41 12.47
N SER A 314 -16.68 -13.39 13.72
CA SER A 314 -16.67 -14.59 14.58
C SER A 314 -18.05 -15.12 14.93
N ASP A 315 -19.06 -14.26 14.89
CA ASP A 315 -20.38 -14.56 15.45
C ASP A 315 -21.36 -15.09 14.39
N ILE A 316 -20.91 -15.24 13.13
CA ILE A 316 -21.71 -15.88 12.08
C ILE A 316 -21.69 -17.38 12.36
N LYS A 317 -22.87 -17.93 12.73
CA LYS A 317 -23.19 -19.26 13.29
C LYS A 317 -22.58 -20.51 12.58
N HIS A 318 -21.79 -20.35 11.52
CA HIS A 318 -21.13 -21.43 10.80
C HIS A 318 -19.59 -21.33 10.83
N ALA A 319 -19.01 -22.10 11.77
CA ALA A 319 -17.65 -22.64 11.82
C ALA A 319 -16.51 -21.71 12.27
N ASP A 320 -15.95 -21.99 13.46
CA ASP A 320 -14.54 -22.15 13.90
C ASP A 320 -13.38 -21.35 13.22
N LEU A 321 -13.67 -20.37 12.39
CA LEU A 321 -12.72 -19.74 11.49
C LEU A 321 -12.75 -18.23 11.69
N PHE A 322 -11.63 -17.73 12.19
CA PHE A 322 -11.28 -16.31 12.15
C PHE A 322 -11.48 -15.76 10.73
N ARG A 323 -12.46 -14.86 10.56
CA ARG A 323 -12.72 -14.11 9.33
C ARG A 323 -12.69 -12.62 9.64
N LEU A 324 -11.61 -11.98 9.20
CA LEU A 324 -11.51 -10.53 9.15
C LEU A 324 -12.08 -10.07 7.81
N LYS A 325 -12.88 -9.00 7.78
CA LYS A 325 -13.30 -8.35 6.53
C LYS A 325 -12.94 -6.87 6.60
N ILE A 326 -12.21 -6.39 5.59
CA ILE A 326 -12.11 -4.95 5.31
C ILE A 326 -13.19 -4.62 4.28
N ALA A 327 -14.07 -3.71 4.64
CA ALA A 327 -15.35 -3.54 3.98
C ALA A 327 -15.77 -2.08 3.84
N GLU A 328 -16.66 -1.82 2.90
CA GLU A 328 -17.41 -0.58 2.83
C GLU A 328 -18.18 -0.38 4.13
N PRO A 329 -18.21 0.85 4.67
CA PRO A 329 -18.94 1.12 5.89
C PRO A 329 -20.44 0.91 5.68
N TYR A 330 -21.15 0.54 6.75
CA TYR A 330 -22.61 0.42 6.84
C TYR A 330 -23.26 -0.78 6.11
N ILE A 331 -22.86 -1.10 4.88
CA ILE A 331 -23.49 -2.19 4.09
C ILE A 331 -23.43 -3.52 4.84
N TRP A 332 -22.25 -3.85 5.33
CA TRP A 332 -22.02 -5.13 6.00
C TRP A 332 -22.67 -5.23 7.38
N ARG A 333 -22.89 -4.10 8.06
CA ARG A 333 -23.63 -4.11 9.33
C ARG A 333 -25.08 -4.51 9.12
N ALA A 334 -25.72 -3.98 8.07
CA ALA A 334 -27.09 -4.37 7.72
C ALA A 334 -27.17 -5.87 7.43
N LEU A 335 -26.28 -6.40 6.60
CA LEU A 335 -26.24 -7.83 6.27
C LEU A 335 -25.99 -8.72 7.49
N LEU A 336 -25.19 -8.27 8.46
CA LEU A 336 -24.93 -9.03 9.69
C LEU A 336 -26.09 -8.98 10.69
N CYS A 337 -26.86 -7.90 10.73
CA CYS A 337 -28.04 -7.79 11.57
C CYS A 337 -29.19 -8.66 11.04
N ASP A 338 -29.47 -8.63 9.74
CA ASP A 338 -30.60 -9.37 9.14
C ASP A 338 -30.40 -10.90 9.21
N GLY A 339 -29.15 -11.37 9.16
CA GLY A 339 -28.83 -12.79 9.27
C GLY A 339 -28.98 -13.37 10.69
N LEU A 340 -29.18 -12.53 11.72
CA LEU A 340 -29.37 -12.98 13.10
C LEU A 340 -30.86 -13.19 13.46
N GLU A 341 -31.79 -12.54 12.75
CA GLU A 341 -33.22 -12.57 13.07
C GLU A 341 -33.98 -13.70 12.36
N GLY A 342 -33.47 -14.23 11.25
CA GLY A 342 -34.16 -15.26 10.45
C GLY A 342 -33.95 -16.73 10.88
N GLY A 343 -33.69 -16.99 12.17
CA GLY A 343 -33.34 -18.35 12.66
C GLY A 343 -34.17 -18.85 13.85
N GLU A 344 -35.28 -18.21 14.18
CA GLU A 344 -36.26 -18.69 15.16
C GLU A 344 -37.57 -19.03 14.42
N GLU A 345 -37.66 -20.21 13.80
CA GLU A 345 -38.86 -20.87 13.23
C GLU A 345 -38.33 -22.18 12.60
N ASP A 346 -38.74 -23.42 12.89
CA ASP A 346 -39.85 -24.01 13.64
C ASP A 346 -39.35 -25.38 14.15
N ASP A 347 -39.00 -25.51 15.43
CA ASP A 347 -38.91 -26.82 16.09
C ASP A 347 -40.08 -26.88 17.07
N ASP A 348 -41.31 -26.94 16.56
CA ASP A 348 -42.46 -27.30 17.39
C ASP A 348 -43.61 -27.92 16.58
N VAL A 349 -43.95 -29.14 17.01
CA VAL A 349 -45.21 -29.87 16.84
C VAL A 349 -45.45 -30.67 15.55
N GLU A 350 -44.94 -31.91 15.56
CA GLU A 350 -45.77 -33.05 15.14
C GLU A 350 -45.70 -34.17 16.20
N LEU A 351 -46.53 -34.03 17.23
CA LEU A 351 -47.00 -35.13 18.07
C LEU A 351 -48.53 -35.13 18.00
N GLN A 352 -49.09 -35.89 17.07
CA GLN A 352 -50.28 -36.75 17.28
C GLN A 352 -50.52 -37.69 16.10
#